data_AF-A0A9W7ST56-F1
#
_entry.id   AF-A0A9W7ST56-F1
#
_cell.length_a   1.000
_cell.length_b   1.000
_cell.length_c   1.000
_cell.angle_alpha   90.00
_cell.angle_beta   90.00
_cell.angle_gamma   90.00
#
_symmetry.space_group_name_H-M   'P 1'
#
loop_
_entity.id
_entity.type
_entity.pdbx_description
1 polymer ?
#
loop_
_entity_poly.entity_id
_entity_poly.type
_entity_poly.pdbx_seq_one_letter_code
_entity_poly.pdbx_strand_id
1 'polypeptide(L)'
;MHCQDQRLLDVPTENIALALLSLDSATSREDATIVLLRKLVVAKAKELNCEAILWGDSTTKLAERTLSETAKGRGSSLPWTVADGESLHGVPFYYPVRDLLTKELISFAALVDPPISDLLATVEVKPIVSTKNTTIDQLMKQYFESVEQEYPSIVANVVKTSGKLKAQILAEVEMQCEMCDIPLDGQGPEKSRLCHGCVRTLTLG
;
A
#
# COMPACT_ATOMS: atom_id res chain seq x y z
N MET A 1 3.09 -25.84 24.54
CA MET A 1 1.86 -26.66 24.48
C MET A 1 0.89 -25.96 23.53
N HIS A 2 0.21 -26.76 22.71
CA HIS A 2 -0.30 -26.48 21.36
C HIS A 2 -1.10 -25.19 21.14
N CYS A 3 -0.72 -24.44 20.10
CA CYS A 3 -1.62 -23.55 19.37
C CYS A 3 -2.13 -24.32 18.15
N GLN A 4 -3.17 -25.14 18.35
CA GLN A 4 -4.01 -25.67 17.28
C GLN A 4 -5.31 -24.89 17.34
N ASP A 5 -5.48 -23.88 16.48
CA ASP A 5 -6.82 -23.35 16.19
C ASP A 5 -7.05 -23.41 14.68
N GLN A 6 -7.68 -24.51 14.30
CA GLN A 6 -7.97 -24.93 12.94
C GLN A 6 -9.32 -24.35 12.49
N ARG A 7 -9.48 -23.03 12.64
CA ARG A 7 -10.69 -22.27 12.23
C ARG A 7 -10.37 -21.00 11.46
N LEU A 8 -9.35 -21.04 10.61
CA LEU A 8 -9.17 -20.04 9.56
C LEU A 8 -10.10 -20.34 8.39
N LEU A 9 -11.33 -19.84 8.51
CA LEU A 9 -12.07 -19.13 7.47
C LEU A 9 -12.22 -19.84 6.10
N ASP A 10 -13.32 -20.60 5.96
CA ASP A 10 -13.97 -20.91 4.68
C ASP A 10 -14.62 -19.63 4.09
N VAL A 11 -13.82 -18.60 3.83
CA VAL A 11 -14.20 -17.55 2.88
C VAL A 11 -13.92 -18.12 1.49
N PRO A 12 -14.90 -18.21 0.57
CA PRO A 12 -14.66 -18.84 -0.72
C PRO A 12 -13.61 -18.05 -1.51
N THR A 13 -12.37 -18.51 -1.46
CA THR A 13 -11.18 -17.91 -2.11
C THR A 13 -11.37 -17.81 -3.62
N GLU A 14 -12.18 -18.72 -4.19
CA GLU A 14 -12.59 -18.71 -5.59
C GLU A 14 -13.34 -17.43 -5.97
N ASN A 15 -14.10 -16.82 -5.06
CA ASN A 15 -14.90 -15.63 -5.36
C ASN A 15 -14.03 -14.37 -5.49
N ILE A 16 -13.01 -14.21 -4.64
CA ILE A 16 -12.12 -13.03 -4.69
C ILE A 16 -11.23 -13.07 -5.93
N ALA A 17 -10.67 -14.24 -6.27
CA ALA A 17 -9.85 -14.39 -7.46
C ALA A 17 -10.65 -14.09 -8.74
N LEU A 18 -11.89 -14.60 -8.85
CA LEU A 18 -12.79 -14.30 -9.96
C LEU A 18 -13.17 -12.81 -10.02
N ALA A 19 -13.47 -12.19 -8.88
CA ALA A 19 -13.76 -10.76 -8.81
C ALA A 19 -12.56 -9.91 -9.26
N LEU A 20 -11.34 -10.25 -8.85
CA LEU A 20 -10.13 -9.57 -9.32
C LEU A 20 -9.91 -9.78 -10.82
N LEU A 21 -10.14 -10.99 -11.34
CA LEU A 21 -10.04 -11.27 -12.78
C LEU A 21 -11.07 -10.52 -13.63
N SER A 22 -12.20 -10.10 -13.05
CA SER A 22 -13.22 -9.30 -13.74
C SER A 22 -12.83 -7.84 -13.97
N LEU A 23 -11.74 -7.35 -13.36
CA LEU A 23 -11.25 -5.99 -13.57
C LEU A 23 -10.40 -5.92 -14.84
N ASP A 24 -10.67 -4.93 -15.70
CA ASP A 24 -10.07 -4.89 -17.05
C ASP A 24 -8.58 -4.55 -17.06
N SER A 25 -8.15 -3.62 -16.21
CA SER A 25 -6.79 -3.10 -16.24
C SER A 25 -5.86 -3.83 -15.25
N ALA A 26 -4.60 -4.02 -15.64
CA ALA A 26 -3.59 -4.59 -14.74
C ALA A 26 -3.41 -3.76 -13.47
N THR A 27 -3.44 -2.42 -13.60
CA THR A 27 -3.43 -1.49 -12.47
C THR A 27 -4.63 -1.70 -11.54
N SER A 28 -5.83 -1.87 -12.08
CA SER A 28 -7.03 -2.10 -11.27
C SER A 28 -6.91 -3.37 -10.44
N ARG A 29 -6.39 -4.45 -11.05
CA ARG A 29 -6.18 -5.74 -10.38
C ARG A 29 -5.16 -5.64 -9.25
N GLU A 30 -4.01 -5.01 -9.50
CA GLU A 30 -2.98 -4.84 -8.48
C GLU A 30 -3.44 -3.90 -7.35
N ASP A 31 -4.08 -2.77 -7.69
CA ASP A 31 -4.61 -1.83 -6.72
C ASP A 31 -5.69 -2.46 -5.83
N ALA A 32 -6.64 -3.18 -6.41
CA ALA A 32 -7.66 -3.91 -5.66
C ALA A 32 -7.04 -4.97 -4.75
N THR A 33 -6.02 -5.70 -5.24
CA THR A 33 -5.30 -6.71 -4.43
C THR A 33 -4.62 -6.07 -3.22
N ILE A 34 -3.93 -4.94 -3.41
CA ILE A 34 -3.25 -4.21 -2.32
C ILE A 34 -4.27 -3.70 -1.29
N VAL A 35 -5.39 -3.13 -1.75
CA VAL A 35 -6.46 -2.66 -0.87
C VAL A 35 -7.05 -3.81 -0.06
N LEU A 36 -7.40 -4.92 -0.70
CA LEU A 36 -7.96 -6.09 -0.03
C LEU A 36 -6.99 -6.72 0.97
N LEU A 37 -5.70 -6.82 0.62
CA LEU A 37 -4.66 -7.31 1.52
C LEU A 37 -4.55 -6.43 2.77
N ARG A 38 -4.56 -5.10 2.60
CA ARG A 38 -4.57 -4.18 3.74
C ARG A 38 -5.78 -4.40 4.63
N LYS A 39 -6.99 -4.50 4.05
CA LYS A 39 -8.21 -4.77 4.83
C LYS A 39 -8.12 -6.08 5.60
N LEU A 40 -7.59 -7.13 4.98
CA LEU A 40 -7.38 -8.42 5.63
C LEU A 40 -6.42 -8.30 6.82
N VAL A 41 -5.27 -7.63 6.63
CA VAL A 41 -4.29 -7.42 7.71
C VAL A 41 -4.91 -6.62 8.86
N VAL A 42 -5.65 -5.55 8.56
CA VAL A 42 -6.36 -4.75 9.56
C VAL A 42 -7.41 -5.58 10.30
N ALA A 43 -8.22 -6.36 9.58
CA ALA A 43 -9.24 -7.21 10.18
C ALA A 43 -8.60 -8.23 11.14
N LYS A 44 -7.49 -8.86 10.73
CA LYS A 44 -6.78 -9.81 11.57
C LYS A 44 -6.12 -9.16 12.79
N ALA A 45 -5.54 -7.97 12.62
CA ALA A 45 -4.96 -7.21 13.72
C ALA A 45 -6.03 -6.86 14.79
N LYS A 46 -7.23 -6.46 14.36
CA LYS A 46 -8.36 -6.21 15.28
C LYS A 46 -8.82 -7.49 15.98
N GLU A 47 -8.97 -8.58 15.23
CA GLU A 47 -9.37 -9.89 15.79
C GLU A 47 -8.39 -10.36 16.88
N LEU A 48 -7.09 -10.12 16.68
CA LEU A 48 -6.03 -10.46 17.61
C LEU A 48 -5.78 -9.39 18.69
N ASN A 49 -6.55 -8.30 18.71
CA ASN A 49 -6.37 -7.16 19.60
C ASN A 49 -4.94 -6.57 19.58
N CYS A 50 -4.34 -6.48 18.39
CA CYS A 50 -3.03 -5.87 18.22
C CYS A 50 -3.08 -4.37 18.52
N GLU A 51 -2.07 -3.85 19.23
CA GLU A 51 -1.95 -2.42 19.55
C GLU A 51 -1.54 -1.57 18.34
N ALA A 52 -0.84 -2.17 17.37
CA ALA A 52 -0.40 -1.50 16.15
C ALA A 52 -0.09 -2.50 15.03
N ILE A 53 0.02 -1.99 13.80
CA ILE A 53 0.52 -2.73 12.63
C ILE A 53 1.86 -2.13 12.19
N LEU A 54 2.87 -2.98 12.05
CA LEU A 54 4.18 -2.61 11.52
C LEU A 54 4.26 -3.01 10.04
N TRP A 55 4.46 -2.03 9.18
CA TRP A 55 4.64 -2.24 7.74
C TRP A 55 6.12 -2.18 7.38
N GLY A 56 6.58 -3.13 6.56
CA GLY A 56 7.96 -3.20 6.09
C GLY A 56 8.32 -2.22 4.97
N ASP A 57 7.56 -1.13 4.81
CA ASP A 57 7.80 -0.19 3.71
C ASP A 57 9.05 0.67 4.02
N SER A 58 10.06 0.55 3.16
CA SER A 58 11.29 1.35 3.15
C SER A 58 11.03 2.79 2.67
N THR A 59 12.03 3.69 2.76
CA THR A 59 11.94 5.02 2.13
C THR A 59 11.60 4.92 0.65
N THR A 60 12.25 3.99 -0.07
CA THR A 60 11.99 3.71 -1.49
C THR A 60 10.55 3.27 -1.69
N LYS A 61 10.05 2.34 -0.87
CA LYS A 61 8.69 1.82 -1.00
C LYS A 61 7.63 2.86 -0.69
N LEU A 62 7.87 3.71 0.31
CA LEU A 62 7.00 4.84 0.64
C LEU A 62 6.99 5.89 -0.48
N ALA A 63 8.12 6.13 -1.15
CA ALA A 63 8.19 7.03 -2.30
C ALA A 63 7.43 6.47 -3.51
N GLU A 64 7.62 5.19 -3.84
CA GLU A 64 6.83 4.47 -4.85
C GLU A 64 5.34 4.62 -4.59
N ARG A 65 4.91 4.28 -3.37
CA ARG A 65 3.51 4.33 -2.95
C ARG A 65 2.95 5.75 -3.01
N THR A 66 3.73 6.75 -2.61
CA THR A 66 3.31 8.15 -2.65
C THR A 66 2.93 8.57 -4.07
N LEU A 67 3.78 8.27 -5.07
CA LEU A 67 3.51 8.63 -6.45
C LEU A 67 2.42 7.75 -7.07
N SER A 68 2.39 6.44 -6.76
CA SER A 68 1.34 5.53 -7.21
C SER A 68 -0.05 5.97 -6.75
N GLU A 69 -0.23 6.23 -5.45
CA GLU A 69 -1.51 6.65 -4.90
C GLU A 69 -1.93 8.02 -5.47
N THR A 70 -0.98 8.94 -5.67
CA THR A 70 -1.26 10.23 -6.32
C THR A 70 -1.76 10.02 -7.75
N ALA A 71 -1.07 9.22 -8.56
CA ALA A 71 -1.46 8.93 -9.95
C ALA A 71 -2.81 8.20 -10.05
N LYS A 72 -3.13 7.35 -9.06
CA LYS A 72 -4.42 6.67 -8.92
C LYS A 72 -5.54 7.57 -8.37
N GLY A 73 -5.26 8.83 -8.05
CA GLY A 73 -6.26 9.79 -7.59
C GLY A 73 -6.58 9.72 -6.09
N ARG A 74 -5.62 9.28 -5.27
CA ARG A 74 -5.72 9.16 -3.81
C ARG A 74 -4.71 10.07 -3.07
N GLY A 75 -4.27 11.15 -3.73
CA GLY A 75 -3.31 12.11 -3.17
C GLY A 75 -3.74 12.76 -1.85
N SER A 76 -5.05 13.01 -1.66
CA SER A 76 -5.60 13.57 -0.41
C SER A 76 -5.46 12.62 0.79
N SER A 77 -5.34 11.32 0.54
CA SER A 77 -5.22 10.29 1.59
C SER A 77 -3.79 9.95 1.98
N LEU A 78 -2.80 10.57 1.33
CA LEU A 78 -1.38 10.33 1.60
C LEU A 78 -1.01 10.49 3.08
N PRO A 79 -1.46 11.55 3.81
CA PRO A 79 -1.17 11.68 5.24
C PRO A 79 -1.54 10.46 6.07
N TRP A 80 -2.60 9.72 5.68
CA TRP A 80 -3.06 8.52 6.37
C TRP A 80 -2.38 7.23 5.90
N THR A 81 -1.74 7.28 4.73
CA THR A 81 -1.27 6.10 4.00
C THR A 81 0.24 5.91 4.09
N VAL A 82 1.00 6.98 4.32
CA VAL A 82 2.48 6.96 4.33
C VAL A 82 3.11 7.57 5.59
N ALA A 83 2.30 8.03 6.55
CA ALA A 83 2.77 8.56 7.82
C ALA A 83 2.62 7.54 8.95
N ASP A 84 3.44 7.70 9.99
CA ASP A 84 3.28 6.94 11.23
C ASP A 84 2.13 7.53 12.08
N GLY A 85 1.55 6.69 12.91
CA GLY A 85 0.62 7.09 13.96
C GLY A 85 -0.78 6.56 13.74
N GLU A 86 -1.77 7.34 14.18
CA GLU A 86 -3.18 6.94 14.10
C GLU A 86 -3.59 6.73 12.65
N SER A 87 -4.39 5.70 12.41
CA SER A 87 -4.91 5.38 11.09
C SER A 87 -6.44 5.45 11.08
N LEU A 88 -6.98 5.62 9.88
CA LEU A 88 -8.43 5.57 9.62
C LEU A 88 -9.05 4.20 9.94
N HIS A 89 -8.21 3.19 10.15
CA HIS A 89 -8.63 1.83 10.43
C HIS A 89 -8.82 1.57 11.92
N GLY A 90 -8.55 2.52 12.81
CA GLY A 90 -8.68 2.34 14.27
C GLY A 90 -7.59 1.46 14.89
N VAL A 91 -6.52 1.18 14.14
CA VAL A 91 -5.28 0.56 14.64
C VAL A 91 -4.10 1.37 14.08
N PRO A 92 -3.21 1.92 14.91
CA PRO A 92 -2.07 2.71 14.45
C PRO A 92 -1.16 1.96 13.47
N PHE A 93 -0.62 2.68 12.49
CA PHE A 93 0.34 2.16 11.52
C PHE A 93 1.72 2.74 11.78
N TYR A 94 2.75 1.90 11.71
CA TYR A 94 4.14 2.32 11.80
C TYR A 94 5.00 1.70 10.72
N TYR A 95 6.05 2.41 10.32
CA TYR A 95 6.98 2.04 9.27
C TYR A 95 8.42 2.04 9.81
N PRO A 96 8.85 0.97 10.53
CA PRO A 96 10.13 0.96 11.25
C PRO A 96 11.38 1.20 10.39
N VAL A 97 11.29 0.92 9.08
CA VAL A 97 12.38 1.06 8.11
C VAL A 97 12.17 2.24 7.16
N ARG A 98 11.28 3.19 7.48
CA ARG A 98 10.91 4.33 6.62
C ARG A 98 12.03 5.27 6.21
N ASP A 99 13.15 5.22 6.93
CA ASP A 99 14.33 6.06 6.73
C ASP A 99 15.50 5.28 6.08
N LEU A 100 15.27 4.02 5.69
CA LEU A 100 16.24 3.16 5.01
C LEU A 100 15.78 2.92 3.57
N LEU A 101 16.71 2.99 2.61
CA LEU A 101 16.46 2.61 1.21
C LEU A 101 16.33 1.08 1.09
N THR A 102 15.57 0.61 0.10
CA THR A 102 15.45 -0.84 -0.15
C THR A 102 16.81 -1.50 -0.38
N LYS A 103 17.73 -0.83 -1.09
CA LYS A 103 19.09 -1.35 -1.33
C LYS A 103 19.93 -1.45 -0.05
N GLU A 104 19.71 -0.56 0.91
CA GLU A 104 20.38 -0.61 2.22
C GLU A 104 19.87 -1.80 3.03
N LEU A 105 18.54 -2.05 3.01
CA LEU A 105 17.95 -3.22 3.66
C LEU A 105 18.46 -4.54 3.07
N ILE A 106 18.57 -4.63 1.73
CA ILE A 106 19.13 -5.80 1.04
C ILE A 106 20.60 -6.01 1.44
N SER A 107 21.39 -4.93 1.46
CA SER A 107 22.80 -5.00 1.84
C SER A 107 22.97 -5.42 3.30
N PHE A 108 22.17 -4.83 4.20
CA PHE A 108 22.18 -5.18 5.62
C PHE A 108 21.82 -6.65 5.85
N ALA A 109 20.78 -7.16 5.18
CA ALA A 109 20.35 -8.55 5.33
C ALA A 109 21.43 -9.57 4.92
N ALA A 110 22.30 -9.21 3.99
CA ALA A 110 23.43 -10.04 3.57
C ALA A 110 24.66 -9.93 4.48
N LEU A 111 24.78 -8.85 5.26
CA LEU A 111 25.95 -8.57 6.13
C LEU A 111 25.80 -9.13 7.54
N VAL A 112 24.59 -9.41 8.00
CA VAL A 112 24.35 -10.02 9.33
C VAL A 112 24.75 -11.50 9.35
N ASP A 113 25.15 -12.01 10.52
CA ASP A 113 25.51 -13.42 10.74
C ASP A 113 24.56 -14.08 11.76
N PRO A 114 23.76 -15.09 11.36
CA PRO A 114 23.62 -15.62 10.00
C PRO A 114 22.90 -14.62 9.07
N PRO A 115 23.14 -14.67 7.74
CA PRO A 115 22.43 -13.84 6.78
C PRO A 115 20.92 -14.04 6.86
N ILE A 116 20.15 -12.97 6.76
CA ILE A 116 18.68 -12.98 6.79
C ILE A 116 18.07 -12.66 5.42
N SER A 117 18.87 -12.73 4.36
CA SER A 117 18.45 -12.46 2.98
C SER A 117 17.23 -13.28 2.55
N ASP A 118 17.06 -14.48 3.08
CA ASP A 118 15.93 -15.37 2.79
C ASP A 118 14.58 -14.80 3.29
N LEU A 119 14.60 -13.86 4.23
CA LEU A 119 13.40 -13.16 4.70
C LEU A 119 12.95 -12.06 3.71
N LEU A 120 13.82 -11.64 2.79
CA LEU A 120 13.47 -10.62 1.81
C LEU A 120 12.74 -11.26 0.64
N ALA A 121 11.48 -10.85 0.45
CA ALA A 121 10.72 -11.22 -0.76
C ALA A 121 11.33 -10.51 -1.98
N THR A 122 12.27 -11.16 -2.66
CA THR A 122 12.84 -10.67 -3.91
C THR A 122 11.80 -10.81 -5.03
N VAL A 123 10.99 -9.78 -5.23
CA VAL A 123 10.11 -9.69 -6.40
C VAL A 123 10.98 -9.29 -7.58
N GLU A 124 11.30 -10.25 -8.45
CA GLU A 124 11.97 -10.01 -9.72
C GLU A 124 11.28 -8.87 -10.46
N VAL A 125 12.00 -7.77 -10.71
CA VAL A 125 11.49 -6.73 -11.60
C VAL A 125 11.65 -7.21 -13.02
N LYS A 126 10.54 -7.69 -13.56
CA LYS A 126 10.46 -8.02 -14.98
C LYS A 126 10.57 -6.71 -15.77
N PRO A 127 11.45 -6.62 -16.77
CA PRO A 127 11.52 -5.45 -17.64
C PRO A 127 10.16 -5.23 -18.31
N ILE A 128 9.78 -3.97 -18.55
CA ILE A 128 8.54 -3.67 -19.28
C ILE A 128 8.70 -4.14 -20.72
N VAL A 129 8.17 -5.33 -21.01
CA VAL A 129 8.11 -5.86 -22.38
C VAL A 129 6.83 -5.42 -23.09
N SER A 130 5.81 -5.00 -22.34
CA SER A 130 4.54 -4.50 -22.88
C SER A 130 3.89 -3.47 -21.97
N THR A 131 3.59 -2.30 -22.53
CA THR A 131 2.87 -1.21 -21.84
C THR A 131 1.46 -1.61 -21.42
N LYS A 132 0.83 -2.59 -22.09
CA LYS A 132 -0.56 -3.00 -21.83
C LYS A 132 -0.75 -3.72 -20.48
N ASN A 133 0.28 -4.41 -19.99
CA ASN A 133 0.24 -5.16 -18.73
C ASN A 133 1.07 -4.52 -17.62
N THR A 134 1.64 -3.34 -17.86
CA THR A 134 2.41 -2.63 -16.84
C THR A 134 1.47 -1.82 -15.97
N THR A 135 1.56 -2.01 -14.66
CA THR A 135 0.75 -1.25 -13.70
C THR A 135 1.41 0.07 -13.33
N ILE A 136 0.64 0.99 -12.75
CA ILE A 136 1.19 2.23 -12.17
C ILE A 136 2.24 1.90 -11.11
N ASP A 137 1.96 0.92 -10.24
CA ASP A 137 2.87 0.51 -9.18
C ASP A 137 4.18 -0.09 -9.73
N GLN A 138 4.13 -0.88 -10.81
CA GLN A 138 5.33 -1.36 -11.51
C GLN A 138 6.13 -0.23 -12.16
N LEU A 139 5.46 0.73 -12.79
CA LEU A 139 6.12 1.91 -13.35
C LEU A 139 6.87 2.70 -12.28
N MET A 140 6.24 2.91 -11.12
CA MET A 140 6.88 3.63 -10.00
C MET A 140 8.05 2.86 -9.40
N LYS A 141 7.93 1.53 -9.28
CA LYS A 141 9.05 0.68 -8.86
C LYS A 141 10.26 0.85 -9.77
N GLN A 142 10.07 0.73 -11.08
CA GLN A 142 11.17 0.86 -12.06
C GLN A 142 11.76 2.27 -12.11
N TYR A 143 10.91 3.29 -12.00
CA TYR A 143 11.35 4.68 -11.92
C TYR A 143 12.32 4.87 -10.74
N PHE A 144 11.94 4.43 -9.53
CA PHE A 144 12.80 4.60 -8.35
C PHE A 144 14.00 3.66 -8.34
N GLU A 145 13.92 2.46 -8.91
CA GLU A 145 15.09 1.59 -9.07
C GLU A 145 16.20 2.26 -9.87
N SER A 146 15.83 2.96 -10.95
CA SER A 146 16.73 3.73 -11.81
C SER A 146 17.19 5.03 -11.14
N VAL A 147 16.24 5.87 -10.71
CA VAL A 147 16.55 7.20 -10.17
C VAL A 147 17.33 7.16 -8.86
N GLU A 148 17.10 6.17 -8.00
CA GLU A 148 17.79 6.05 -6.72
C GLU A 148 19.30 5.80 -6.91
N GLN A 149 19.75 5.21 -8.03
CA GLN A 149 21.18 5.00 -8.26
C GLN A 149 21.94 6.32 -8.46
N GLU A 150 21.34 7.27 -9.18
CA GLU A 150 21.97 8.53 -9.53
C GLU A 150 21.62 9.66 -8.55
N TYR A 151 20.40 9.63 -7.99
CA TYR A 151 19.86 10.70 -7.15
C TYR A 151 19.07 10.15 -5.94
N PRO A 152 19.74 9.55 -4.93
CA PRO A 152 19.08 9.06 -3.71
C PRO A 152 18.25 10.12 -2.97
N SER A 153 18.63 11.40 -3.11
CA SER A 153 17.91 12.53 -2.50
C SER A 153 16.49 12.72 -3.05
N ILE A 154 16.20 12.28 -4.27
CA ILE A 154 14.84 12.36 -4.85
C ILE A 154 13.88 11.48 -4.05
N VAL A 155 14.29 10.26 -3.72
CA VAL A 155 13.49 9.31 -2.93
C VAL A 155 13.13 9.92 -1.56
N ALA A 156 14.14 10.42 -0.85
CA ALA A 156 13.96 11.05 0.45
C ALA A 156 13.08 12.32 0.37
N ASN A 157 13.22 13.12 -0.68
CA ASN A 157 12.44 14.34 -0.86
C ASN A 157 10.96 14.05 -1.09
N VAL A 158 10.61 12.97 -1.80
CA VAL A 158 9.22 12.56 -1.99
C VAL A 158 8.57 12.25 -0.63
N VAL A 159 9.20 11.40 0.18
CA VAL A 159 8.68 11.01 1.52
C VAL A 159 8.64 12.20 2.47
N LYS A 160 9.67 13.05 2.49
CA LYS A 160 9.68 14.27 3.32
C LYS A 160 8.61 15.27 2.91
N THR A 161 8.30 15.37 1.61
CA THR A 161 7.30 16.30 1.10
C THR A 161 5.90 15.78 1.39
N SER A 162 5.63 14.48 1.18
CA SER A 162 4.35 13.89 1.55
C SER A 162 4.11 13.91 3.07
N GLY A 163 5.16 13.77 3.89
CA GLY A 163 5.09 13.91 5.34
C GLY A 163 4.75 15.32 5.85
N LYS A 164 4.83 16.36 5.01
CA LYS A 164 4.37 17.72 5.35
C LYS A 164 2.86 17.92 5.12
N LEU A 165 2.22 17.00 4.41
CA LEU A 165 0.78 17.06 4.18
C LEU A 165 0.06 16.84 5.51
N LYS A 166 -0.95 17.69 5.79
CA LYS A 166 -1.73 17.59 7.01
C LYS A 166 -2.87 16.60 6.80
N ALA A 167 -2.94 15.61 7.68
CA ALA A 167 -4.13 14.78 7.81
C ALA A 167 -5.29 15.64 8.36
N GLN A 168 -6.52 15.32 7.97
CA GLN A 168 -7.69 15.81 8.69
C GLN A 168 -7.67 15.28 10.12
N ILE A 169 -8.39 15.92 11.03
CA ILE A 169 -8.54 15.36 12.37
C ILE A 169 -9.46 14.16 12.27
N LEU A 170 -9.10 13.00 12.84
CA LEU A 170 -9.91 11.77 12.76
C LEU A 170 -11.37 12.00 13.16
N ALA A 171 -11.61 12.83 14.17
CA ALA A 171 -12.93 13.18 14.66
C ALA A 171 -13.81 13.95 13.65
N GLU A 172 -13.21 14.55 12.62
CA GLU A 172 -13.88 15.32 11.57
C GLU A 172 -14.17 14.47 10.32
N VAL A 173 -13.71 13.22 10.27
CA VAL A 173 -13.95 12.31 9.16
C VAL A 173 -15.36 11.72 9.24
N GLU A 174 -16.30 12.30 8.50
CA GLU A 174 -17.71 11.88 8.52
C GLU A 174 -17.99 10.65 7.64
N MET A 175 -17.29 10.53 6.52
CA MET A 175 -17.52 9.49 5.52
C MET A 175 -16.20 8.92 5.00
N GLN A 176 -16.19 7.61 4.75
CA GLN A 176 -15.04 6.88 4.22
C GLN A 176 -15.45 6.06 2.99
N CYS A 177 -14.51 5.85 2.08
CA CYS A 177 -14.67 5.01 0.90
C CYS A 177 -14.92 3.55 1.31
N GLU A 178 -16.00 2.91 0.87
CA GLU A 178 -16.31 1.52 1.25
C GLU A 178 -15.26 0.50 0.79
N MET A 179 -14.48 0.84 -0.25
CA MET A 179 -13.42 -0.03 -0.77
C MET A 179 -12.10 0.18 -0.03
N CYS A 180 -11.54 1.40 0.02
CA CYS A 180 -10.21 1.66 0.56
C CYS A 180 -10.16 2.43 1.89
N ASP A 181 -11.31 2.73 2.49
CA ASP A 181 -11.48 3.37 3.80
C ASP A 181 -10.90 4.79 3.92
N ILE A 182 -10.50 5.43 2.81
CA ILE A 182 -10.02 6.81 2.80
C ILE A 182 -11.19 7.81 2.98
N PRO A 183 -10.96 9.01 3.55
CA PRO A 183 -12.01 9.99 3.78
C PRO A 183 -12.63 10.49 2.47
N LEU A 184 -13.94 10.77 2.48
CA LEU A 184 -14.69 11.33 1.36
C LEU A 184 -15.01 12.80 1.66
N ASP A 185 -14.21 13.73 1.12
CA ASP A 185 -14.32 15.17 1.41
C ASP A 185 -15.43 15.87 0.61
N GLY A 186 -16.59 15.24 0.44
CA GLY A 186 -17.63 15.71 -0.50
C GLY A 186 -17.18 15.72 -1.97
N GLN A 187 -15.98 15.20 -2.26
CA GLN A 187 -15.38 15.11 -3.59
C GLN A 187 -15.70 13.78 -4.29
N GLY A 188 -16.42 12.85 -3.67
CA GLY A 188 -16.96 11.70 -4.40
C GLY A 188 -17.92 12.17 -5.52
N PRO A 189 -18.03 11.46 -6.66
CA PRO A 189 -19.09 11.76 -7.60
C PRO A 189 -20.43 11.75 -6.85
N GLU A 190 -21.27 12.77 -7.03
CA GLU A 190 -22.54 12.89 -6.31
C GLU A 190 -23.27 11.54 -6.32
N LYS A 191 -23.46 10.93 -5.13
CA LYS A 191 -24.09 9.61 -4.87
C LYS A 191 -23.17 8.37 -4.85
N SER A 192 -21.86 8.49 -5.03
CA SER A 192 -20.93 7.35 -4.89
C SER A 192 -20.43 7.18 -3.46
N ARG A 193 -20.45 5.94 -2.95
CA ARG A 193 -19.81 5.55 -1.67
C ARG A 193 -18.32 5.24 -1.81
N LEU A 194 -17.75 5.54 -2.98
CA LEU A 194 -16.37 5.27 -3.35
C LEU A 194 -15.64 6.58 -3.67
N CYS A 195 -14.37 6.66 -3.28
CA CYS A 195 -13.48 7.74 -3.67
C CYS A 195 -13.16 7.69 -5.17
N HIS A 196 -12.71 8.80 -5.76
CA HIS A 196 -12.32 8.86 -7.18
C HIS A 196 -11.39 7.72 -7.61
N GLY A 197 -10.38 7.40 -6.79
CA GLY A 197 -9.47 6.31 -7.10
C GLY A 197 -10.17 4.96 -7.17
N CYS A 198 -11.03 4.63 -6.20
CA CYS A 198 -11.77 3.37 -6.21
C CYS A 198 -12.83 3.30 -7.31
N VAL A 199 -13.50 4.42 -7.63
CA VAL A 199 -14.40 4.48 -8.79
C VAL A 199 -13.61 4.08 -10.04
N ARG A 200 -12.46 4.71 -10.31
CA ARG A 200 -11.64 4.37 -11.48
C ARG A 200 -11.09 2.95 -11.44
N THR A 201 -10.72 2.43 -10.26
CA THR A 201 -10.29 1.04 -10.11
C THR A 201 -11.39 0.06 -10.51
N LEU A 202 -12.65 0.34 -10.14
CA LEU A 202 -13.79 -0.59 -10.27
C LEU A 202 -14.69 -0.35 -11.50
N THR A 203 -14.66 0.83 -12.12
CA THR A 203 -15.51 1.17 -13.29
C THR A 203 -14.76 1.15 -14.62
N LEU A 204 -13.54 0.65 -14.67
CA LEU A 204 -12.90 0.31 -15.95
C LEU A 204 -13.46 -1.05 -16.37
N GLY A 205 -14.63 -0.98 -17.00
CA GLY A 205 -15.44 -2.00 -17.64
C GLY A 205 -16.23 -1.35 -18.79
#